data_AF-K1YW18-F1
#
_entry.id   AF-K1YW18-F1
#
_cell.length_a   1.000
_cell.length_b   1.000
_cell.length_c   1.000
_cell.angle_alpha   90.00
_cell.angle_beta   90.00
_cell.angle_gamma   90.00
#
_symmetry.space_group_name_H-M   'P 1'
#
loop_
_entity.id
_entity.type
_entity.pdbx_description
1 polymer ?
#
loop_
_entity_poly.entity_id
_entity_poly.type
_entity_poly.pdbx_seq_one_letter_code
_entity_poly.pdbx_strand_id
1 'polypeptide(L)'
;LWKAQNPFKFPNRLAEGIFAGLHRISRKSFFIWLAKPTVSLENLYRSVILRLKKLKEELQIAVDAVKQDSRFLSRLIGLTVLFYILTWVNVYTTFRAFDVEVNFWAICAVVPAILFVAHVPVTLLGNLGYFESVFVFYFLMVGVGGAESLAMGLLLRLKMLCLGGLGFISYVIYRQKHRLTLEKDEFPV
;
A
#
# COMPACT_ATOMS: atom_id res chain seq x y z
N LEU A 1 -12.52 -31.51 -5.34
CA LEU A 1 -12.70 -30.36 -4.43
C LEU A 1 -11.96 -30.54 -3.09
N TRP A 2 -10.69 -30.98 -3.09
CA TRP A 2 -9.90 -31.19 -1.85
C TRP A 2 -8.40 -30.92 -2.04
N LYS A 3 -8.04 -29.96 -2.92
CA LYS A 3 -6.65 -29.72 -3.33
C LYS A 3 -6.15 -28.28 -3.13
N ALA A 4 -6.92 -27.42 -2.45
CA ALA A 4 -6.63 -25.99 -2.37
C ALA A 4 -6.57 -25.43 -0.93
N GLN A 5 -6.47 -26.26 0.10
CA GLN A 5 -6.56 -25.78 1.48
C GLN A 5 -5.20 -25.42 2.13
N ASN A 6 -4.05 -25.77 1.54
CA ASN A 6 -2.74 -25.45 2.13
C ASN A 6 -1.60 -25.37 1.09
N PRO A 7 -1.54 -24.30 0.26
CA PRO A 7 -0.44 -24.10 -0.68
C PRO A 7 0.92 -23.80 0.00
N PHE A 8 0.94 -23.52 1.31
CA PHE A 8 2.13 -23.13 2.06
C PHE A 8 2.90 -24.28 2.76
N LYS A 9 2.49 -25.55 2.61
CA LYS A 9 3.29 -26.68 3.14
C LYS A 9 4.57 -26.95 2.35
N PHE A 10 4.56 -26.65 1.06
CA PHE A 10 5.71 -26.81 0.16
C PHE A 10 6.89 -25.89 0.53
N PRO A 11 6.70 -24.56 0.73
CA PRO A 11 7.79 -23.68 1.12
C PRO A 11 8.34 -24.00 2.52
N ASN A 12 7.49 -24.43 3.48
CA ASN A 12 7.96 -24.82 4.81
C ASN A 12 8.83 -26.09 4.80
N ARG A 13 8.48 -27.11 4.02
CA ARG A 13 9.32 -28.32 3.87
C ARG A 13 10.60 -28.06 3.10
N LEU A 14 10.56 -27.20 2.09
CA LEU A 14 11.76 -26.75 1.37
C LEU A 14 12.69 -25.97 2.31
N ALA A 15 12.13 -25.07 3.13
CA ALA A 15 12.89 -24.35 4.15
C ALA A 15 13.53 -25.32 5.15
N GLU A 16 12.77 -26.23 5.76
CA GLU A 16 13.29 -27.24 6.69
C GLU A 16 14.38 -28.13 6.06
N GLY A 17 14.22 -28.52 4.80
CA GLY A 17 15.22 -29.30 4.06
C GLY A 17 16.51 -28.53 3.77
N ILE A 18 16.40 -27.24 3.42
CA ILE A 18 17.53 -26.34 3.22
C ILE A 18 18.24 -26.06 4.54
N PHE A 19 17.50 -25.82 5.63
CA PHE A 19 18.05 -25.62 6.97
C PHE A 19 18.76 -26.87 7.50
N ALA A 20 18.20 -28.06 7.29
CA ALA A 20 18.84 -29.33 7.66
C ALA A 20 20.09 -29.61 6.81
N GLY A 21 20.05 -29.30 5.51
CA GLY A 21 21.19 -29.43 4.60
C GLY A 21 22.34 -28.49 4.97
N LEU A 22 22.05 -27.21 5.24
CA LEU A 22 23.03 -26.23 5.68
C LEU A 22 23.65 -26.59 7.03
N HIS A 23 22.85 -27.08 7.99
CA HIS A 23 23.38 -27.50 9.29
C HIS A 23 24.29 -28.73 9.20
N ARG A 24 24.05 -29.62 8.21
CA ARG A 24 24.89 -30.80 7.95
C ARG A 24 26.20 -30.43 7.25
N ILE A 25 26.18 -29.42 6.38
CA ILE A 25 27.37 -28.88 5.68
C ILE A 25 28.23 -28.02 6.64
N SER A 26 27.59 -27.25 7.52
CA SER A 26 28.26 -26.43 8.55
C SER A 26 29.09 -27.27 9.54
N ARG A 27 28.61 -28.46 9.92
CA ARG A 27 29.35 -29.34 10.84
C ARG A 27 30.62 -29.96 10.21
N LYS A 28 30.80 -29.85 8.89
CA LYS A 28 31.92 -30.48 8.16
C LYS A 28 32.92 -29.49 7.55
N SER A 29 32.65 -28.19 7.58
CA SER A 29 33.57 -27.19 7.02
C SER A 29 33.70 -25.95 7.90
N PHE A 30 34.93 -25.76 8.34
CA PHE A 30 35.70 -24.63 8.89
C PHE A 30 35.26 -23.16 8.64
N PHE A 31 34.01 -22.83 8.28
CA PHE A 31 33.59 -21.48 7.86
C PHE A 31 32.58 -20.82 8.82
N ILE A 32 33.10 -20.16 9.85
CA ILE A 32 32.36 -19.32 10.82
C ILE A 32 31.73 -18.06 10.16
N TRP A 33 32.19 -17.69 8.95
CA TRP A 33 31.77 -16.46 8.25
C TRP A 33 30.38 -16.56 7.60
N LEU A 34 29.90 -17.77 7.30
CA LEU A 34 28.60 -18.01 6.64
C LEU A 34 27.41 -18.03 7.61
N ALA A 35 27.63 -18.01 8.93
CA ALA A 35 26.57 -18.05 9.94
C ALA A 35 25.74 -16.76 10.03
N LYS A 36 26.35 -15.60 9.74
CA LYS A 36 25.66 -14.29 9.80
C LYS A 36 24.62 -14.09 8.69
N PRO A 37 24.90 -14.35 7.40
CA PRO A 37 23.91 -14.17 6.34
C PRO A 37 22.75 -15.16 6.45
N THR A 38 22.98 -16.38 6.95
CA THR A 38 21.93 -17.38 7.14
C THR A 38 20.90 -16.97 8.19
N VAL A 39 21.33 -16.35 9.30
CA VAL A 39 20.43 -15.82 10.34
C VAL A 39 19.67 -14.59 9.84
N SER A 40 20.30 -13.74 9.02
CA SER A 40 19.63 -12.56 8.45
C SER A 40 18.56 -12.94 7.42
N LEU A 41 18.82 -13.97 6.60
CA LEU A 41 17.85 -14.55 5.68
C LEU A 41 16.68 -15.20 6.41
N GLU A 42 16.94 -15.88 7.54
CA GLU A 42 15.90 -16.47 8.38
C GLU A 42 14.97 -15.39 8.98
N ASN A 43 15.54 -14.27 9.44
CA ASN A 43 14.77 -13.14 9.96
C ASN A 43 13.93 -12.44 8.88
N LEU A 44 14.49 -12.25 7.68
CA LEU A 44 13.75 -11.73 6.51
C LEU A 44 12.60 -12.67 6.13
N TYR A 45 12.86 -13.97 6.05
CA TYR A 45 11.86 -14.98 5.72
C TYR A 45 10.72 -15.02 6.75
N ARG A 46 11.05 -15.02 8.06
CA ARG A 46 10.05 -14.93 9.14
C ARG A 46 9.21 -13.66 9.04
N SER A 47 9.84 -12.50 8.80
CA SER A 47 9.15 -11.22 8.70
C SER A 47 8.19 -11.18 7.51
N VAL A 48 8.62 -11.73 6.37
CA VAL A 48 7.81 -11.82 5.15
C VAL A 48 6.63 -12.78 5.36
N ILE A 49 6.85 -13.96 5.95
CA ILE A 49 5.76 -14.91 6.25
C ILE A 49 4.75 -14.33 7.23
N LEU A 50 5.21 -13.68 8.30
CA LEU A 50 4.32 -13.07 9.29
C LEU A 50 3.47 -11.96 8.67
N ARG A 51 4.05 -11.12 7.82
CA ARG A 51 3.32 -10.09 7.06
C ARG A 51 2.33 -10.71 6.07
N LEU A 52 2.71 -11.77 5.35
CA LEU A 52 1.81 -12.49 4.45
C LEU A 52 0.64 -13.12 5.19
N LYS A 53 0.87 -13.71 6.36
CA LYS A 53 -0.17 -14.33 7.17
C LYS A 53 -1.17 -13.29 7.67
N LYS A 54 -0.67 -12.14 8.16
CA LYS A 54 -1.52 -11.01 8.57
C LYS A 54 -2.35 -10.46 7.40
N LEU A 55 -1.72 -10.23 6.24
CA LEU A 55 -2.43 -9.80 5.03
C LEU A 55 -3.52 -10.79 4.61
N LYS A 56 -3.26 -12.10 4.70
CA LYS A 56 -4.26 -13.14 4.39
C LYS A 56 -5.44 -13.09 5.36
N GLU A 57 -5.20 -12.96 6.66
CA GLU A 57 -6.27 -12.88 7.66
C GLU A 57 -7.17 -11.65 7.42
N GLU A 58 -6.57 -10.47 7.22
CA GLU A 58 -7.29 -9.24 6.88
C GLU A 58 -8.10 -9.38 5.58
N LEU A 59 -7.48 -9.97 4.54
CA LEU A 59 -8.15 -10.21 3.26
C LEU A 59 -9.32 -11.20 3.42
N GLN A 60 -9.15 -12.23 4.25
CA GLN A 60 -10.18 -13.24 4.48
C GLN A 60 -11.38 -12.64 5.23
N ILE A 61 -11.14 -11.79 6.24
CA ILE A 61 -12.19 -11.03 6.94
C ILE A 61 -12.92 -10.10 5.96
N ALA A 62 -12.18 -9.37 5.11
CA ALA A 62 -12.77 -8.50 4.11
C ALA A 62 -13.62 -9.29 3.09
N VAL A 63 -13.14 -10.45 2.63
CA VAL A 63 -13.85 -11.32 1.69
C VAL A 63 -15.11 -11.91 2.33
N ASP A 64 -15.03 -12.38 3.58
CA ASP A 64 -16.18 -12.94 4.29
C ASP A 64 -17.25 -11.85 4.55
N ALA A 65 -16.86 -10.63 4.91
CA ALA A 65 -17.76 -9.49 5.06
C ALA A 65 -18.45 -9.11 3.73
N VAL A 66 -17.70 -9.13 2.62
CA VAL A 66 -18.23 -8.86 1.27
C VAL A 66 -19.19 -9.96 0.80
N LYS A 67 -18.94 -11.21 1.21
CA LYS A 67 -19.75 -12.38 0.81
C LYS A 67 -21.05 -12.49 1.62
N GLN A 68 -21.08 -11.97 2.84
CA GLN A 68 -22.22 -12.08 3.74
C GLN A 68 -23.30 -11.02 3.47
N ASP A 69 -22.96 -9.88 2.85
CA ASP A 69 -23.91 -8.79 2.60
C ASP A 69 -23.77 -8.16 1.21
N SER A 70 -24.64 -8.58 0.28
CA SER A 70 -24.69 -8.05 -1.09
C SER A 70 -25.00 -6.54 -1.14
N ARG A 71 -25.69 -6.00 -0.13
CA ARG A 71 -25.92 -4.54 -0.03
C ARG A 71 -24.66 -3.79 0.37
N PHE A 72 -23.77 -4.40 1.14
CA PHE A 72 -22.47 -3.81 1.46
C PHE A 72 -21.58 -3.76 0.22
N LEU A 73 -21.57 -4.84 -0.57
CA LEU A 73 -20.83 -4.94 -1.83
C LEU A 73 -21.25 -3.86 -2.83
N SER A 74 -22.55 -3.64 -3.03
CA SER A 74 -23.03 -2.61 -3.96
C SER A 74 -22.69 -1.19 -3.51
N ARG A 75 -22.80 -0.90 -2.20
CA ARG A 75 -22.36 0.39 -1.63
C ARG A 75 -20.86 0.61 -1.79
N LEU A 76 -20.05 -0.43 -1.56
CA LEU A 76 -18.60 -0.38 -1.72
C LEU A 76 -18.20 -0.09 -3.17
N ILE A 77 -18.82 -0.79 -4.13
CA ILE A 77 -18.60 -0.54 -5.56
C ILE A 77 -19.02 0.89 -5.91
N GLY A 78 -20.22 1.31 -5.49
CA GLY A 78 -20.71 2.67 -5.74
C GLY A 78 -19.77 3.74 -5.18
N LEU A 79 -19.27 3.57 -3.96
CA LEU A 79 -18.31 4.47 -3.35
C LEU A 79 -16.96 4.48 -4.08
N THR A 80 -16.51 3.32 -4.55
CA THR A 80 -15.27 3.20 -5.33
C THR A 80 -15.39 3.91 -6.67
N VAL A 81 -16.49 3.70 -7.40
CA VAL A 81 -16.76 4.40 -8.66
C VAL A 81 -16.84 5.91 -8.44
N LEU A 82 -17.56 6.35 -7.41
CA LEU A 82 -17.66 7.75 -7.04
C LEU A 82 -16.29 8.36 -6.73
N PHE A 83 -15.44 7.63 -5.99
CA PHE A 83 -14.06 8.03 -5.70
C PHE A 83 -13.22 8.22 -6.97
N TYR A 84 -13.31 7.29 -7.94
CA TYR A 84 -12.61 7.43 -9.22
C TYR A 84 -13.11 8.63 -10.03
N ILE A 85 -14.42 8.84 -10.11
CA ILE A 85 -15.01 10.00 -10.80
C ILE A 85 -14.52 11.31 -10.16
N LEU A 86 -14.57 11.40 -8.82
CA LEU A 86 -14.06 12.57 -8.10
C LEU A 86 -12.57 12.80 -8.37
N THR A 87 -11.81 11.71 -8.50
CA THR A 87 -10.37 11.81 -8.78
C THR A 87 -10.11 12.29 -10.21
N TRP A 88 -10.88 11.83 -11.21
CA TRP A 88 -10.79 12.34 -12.57
C TRP A 88 -11.10 13.83 -12.66
N VAL A 89 -12.20 14.26 -12.02
CA VAL A 89 -12.60 15.68 -11.97
C VAL A 89 -11.50 16.49 -11.28
N ASN A 90 -10.99 16.01 -10.15
CA ASN A 90 -9.93 16.70 -9.42
C ASN A 90 -8.68 16.89 -10.29
N VAL A 91 -8.24 15.82 -10.97
CA VAL A 91 -7.07 15.88 -11.85
C VAL A 91 -7.31 16.84 -13.02
N TYR A 92 -8.47 16.76 -13.67
CA TYR A 92 -8.82 17.65 -14.78
C TYR A 92 -8.88 19.12 -14.34
N THR A 93 -9.50 19.42 -13.20
CA THR A 93 -9.58 20.80 -12.68
C THR A 93 -8.20 21.35 -12.36
N THR A 94 -7.28 20.55 -11.82
CA THR A 94 -5.95 21.06 -11.54
C THR A 94 -5.13 21.31 -12.81
N PHE A 95 -5.19 20.45 -13.83
CA PHE A 95 -4.55 20.76 -15.12
C PHE A 95 -5.09 22.06 -15.72
N ARG A 96 -6.40 22.27 -15.64
CA ARG A 96 -7.04 23.51 -16.08
C ARG A 96 -6.63 24.73 -15.25
N ALA A 97 -6.27 24.56 -13.97
CA ALA A 97 -5.75 25.64 -13.14
C ALA A 97 -4.32 26.07 -13.52
N PHE A 98 -3.57 25.19 -14.20
CA PHE A 98 -2.25 25.49 -14.77
C PHE A 98 -2.33 25.94 -16.24
N ASP A 99 -3.53 26.20 -16.76
CA ASP A 99 -3.79 26.59 -18.15
C ASP A 99 -3.34 25.54 -19.19
N VAL A 100 -3.36 24.26 -18.80
CA VAL A 100 -2.96 23.14 -19.66
C VAL A 100 -4.20 22.44 -20.22
N GLU A 101 -4.32 22.42 -21.55
CA GLU A 101 -5.39 21.71 -22.24
C GLU A 101 -5.08 20.22 -22.35
N VAL A 102 -5.65 19.42 -21.43
CA VAL A 102 -5.55 17.96 -21.47
C VAL A 102 -6.90 17.36 -21.87
N ASN A 103 -6.88 16.42 -22.81
CA ASN A 103 -8.08 15.68 -23.20
C ASN A 103 -8.62 14.84 -22.03
N PHE A 104 -9.87 15.09 -21.64
CA PHE A 104 -10.53 14.41 -20.52
C PHE A 104 -10.54 12.88 -20.67
N TRP A 105 -10.71 12.36 -21.90
CA TRP A 105 -10.69 10.92 -22.16
C TRP A 105 -9.34 10.29 -21.86
N ALA A 106 -8.26 11.02 -22.14
CA ALA A 106 -6.92 10.55 -21.86
C ALA A 106 -6.65 10.50 -20.35
N ILE A 107 -7.13 11.49 -19.59
CA ILE A 107 -7.09 11.48 -18.13
C ILE A 107 -7.84 10.25 -17.58
N CYS A 108 -9.04 9.97 -18.08
CA CYS A 108 -9.84 8.83 -17.65
C CYS A 108 -9.15 7.48 -17.89
N ALA A 109 -8.40 7.33 -18.99
CA ALA A 109 -7.65 6.13 -19.28
C ALA A 109 -6.40 5.97 -18.39
N VAL A 110 -5.74 7.08 -18.06
CA VAL A 110 -4.39 7.07 -17.49
C VAL A 110 -4.41 7.14 -15.97
N VAL A 111 -5.31 7.93 -15.37
CA VAL A 111 -5.41 8.12 -13.92
C VAL A 111 -5.63 6.81 -13.15
N PRO A 112 -6.49 5.87 -13.57
CA PRO A 112 -6.64 4.60 -12.86
C PRO A 112 -5.35 3.77 -12.82
N ALA A 113 -4.59 3.77 -13.93
CA ALA A 113 -3.29 3.11 -13.99
C ALA A 113 -2.28 3.78 -13.05
N ILE A 114 -2.23 5.12 -13.04
CA ILE A 114 -1.40 5.90 -12.11
C ILE A 114 -1.76 5.56 -10.65
N LEU A 115 -3.04 5.57 -10.31
CA LEU A 115 -3.50 5.26 -8.95
C LEU A 115 -3.11 3.84 -8.53
N PHE A 116 -3.20 2.87 -9.43
CA PHE A 116 -2.79 1.50 -9.16
C PHE A 116 -1.29 1.41 -8.86
N VAL A 117 -0.46 2.02 -9.71
CA VAL A 117 1.01 2.04 -9.55
C VAL A 117 1.43 2.84 -8.31
N ALA A 118 0.70 3.89 -7.97
CA ALA A 118 0.93 4.71 -6.80
C ALA A 118 0.62 4.00 -5.47
N HIS A 119 -0.30 3.02 -5.46
CA HIS A 119 -0.60 2.21 -4.29
C HIS A 119 0.47 1.15 -4.01
N VAL A 120 1.39 0.89 -4.95
CA VAL A 120 2.51 -0.01 -4.70
C VAL A 120 3.47 0.67 -3.72
N PRO A 121 3.71 0.10 -2.52
CA PRO A 121 4.63 0.68 -1.55
C PRO A 121 6.07 0.42 -2.00
N VAL A 122 6.59 1.24 -2.91
CA VAL A 122 7.93 1.05 -3.49
C VAL A 122 9.03 1.63 -2.61
N THR A 123 8.71 2.49 -1.62
CA THR A 123 9.72 3.09 -0.72
C THR A 123 9.29 3.12 0.76
N LEU A 124 10.25 2.86 1.65
CA LEU A 124 10.10 2.80 3.11
C LEU A 124 10.20 4.17 3.82
N LEU A 125 10.74 5.19 3.14
CA LEU A 125 11.15 6.47 3.75
C LEU A 125 10.41 7.71 3.21
N GLY A 126 9.36 7.50 2.42
CA GLY A 126 8.51 8.56 1.87
C GLY A 126 8.50 8.49 0.36
N ASN A 127 7.32 8.19 -0.21
CA ASN A 127 7.04 8.13 -1.65
C ASN A 127 7.15 9.51 -2.37
N LEU A 128 7.98 10.42 -1.83
CA LEU A 128 8.32 11.74 -2.34
C LEU A 128 9.31 11.58 -3.51
N GLY A 129 8.91 12.01 -4.69
CA GLY A 129 9.61 11.78 -5.96
C GLY A 129 9.04 10.59 -6.75
N TYR A 130 8.75 9.45 -6.10
CA TYR A 130 8.20 8.28 -6.79
C TYR A 130 6.84 8.61 -7.43
N PHE A 131 5.90 9.13 -6.65
CA PHE A 131 4.56 9.43 -7.14
C PHE A 131 4.60 10.49 -8.24
N GLU A 132 5.38 11.56 -8.06
CA GLU A 132 5.55 12.64 -9.02
C GLU A 132 6.12 12.11 -10.35
N SER A 133 7.11 11.21 -10.28
CA SER A 133 7.70 10.59 -11.47
C SER A 133 6.71 9.71 -12.23
N VAL A 134 5.83 8.98 -11.52
CA VAL A 134 4.77 8.17 -12.13
C VAL A 134 3.79 9.07 -12.88
N PHE A 135 3.37 10.19 -12.28
CA PHE A 135 2.50 11.16 -12.96
C PHE A 135 3.16 11.69 -14.23
N VAL A 136 4.40 12.17 -14.14
CA VAL A 136 5.14 12.70 -15.30
C VAL A 136 5.24 11.64 -16.40
N PHE A 137 5.64 10.40 -16.07
CA PHE A 137 5.83 9.34 -17.05
C PHE A 137 4.54 9.03 -17.83
N TYR A 138 3.44 8.83 -17.12
CA TYR A 138 2.17 8.47 -17.73
C TYR A 138 1.53 9.62 -18.51
N PHE A 139 1.66 10.86 -18.04
CA PHE A 139 1.13 12.04 -18.75
C PHE A 139 2.00 12.45 -19.95
N LEU A 140 3.31 12.20 -19.90
CA LEU A 140 4.20 12.38 -21.06
C LEU A 140 3.81 11.45 -22.21
N MET A 141 3.38 10.22 -21.91
CA MET A 141 2.89 9.25 -22.91
C MET A 141 1.60 9.72 -23.62
N VAL A 142 0.87 10.64 -23.00
CA VAL A 142 -0.38 11.22 -23.49
C VAL A 142 -0.14 12.56 -24.21
N GLY A 143 1.11 13.03 -24.25
CA GLY A 143 1.51 14.28 -24.90
C GLY A 143 1.44 15.52 -23.99
N VAL A 144 1.29 15.36 -22.68
CA VAL A 144 1.31 16.47 -21.72
C VAL A 144 2.74 16.81 -21.34
N GLY A 145 3.04 18.10 -21.13
CA GLY A 145 4.36 18.56 -20.73
C GLY A 145 4.81 17.93 -19.41
N GLY A 146 6.08 17.51 -19.34
CA GLY A 146 6.64 16.91 -18.13
C GLY A 146 6.70 17.90 -16.95
N ALA A 147 7.00 19.17 -17.22
CA ALA A 147 7.04 20.23 -16.21
C ALA A 147 5.65 20.50 -15.61
N GLU A 148 4.63 20.56 -16.46
CA GLU A 148 3.22 20.75 -16.06
C GLU A 148 2.72 19.57 -15.23
N SER A 149 3.00 18.35 -15.68
CA SER A 149 2.64 17.11 -14.98
C SER A 149 3.33 17.00 -13.61
N LEU A 150 4.56 17.49 -13.49
CA LEU A 150 5.29 17.55 -12.24
C LEU A 150 4.68 18.58 -11.27
N ALA A 151 4.41 19.80 -11.76
CA ALA A 151 3.78 20.86 -10.97
C ALA A 151 2.40 20.43 -10.45
N MET A 152 1.63 19.77 -11.33
CA MET A 152 0.37 19.13 -11.02
C MET A 152 0.51 18.04 -9.93
N GLY A 153 1.44 17.10 -10.08
CA GLY A 153 1.71 16.06 -9.09
C GLY A 153 2.07 16.62 -7.71
N LEU A 154 2.89 17.68 -7.67
CA LEU A 154 3.25 18.40 -6.45
C LEU A 154 2.05 19.10 -5.82
N LEU A 155 1.20 19.76 -6.61
CA LEU A 155 0.00 20.43 -6.10
C LEU A 155 -0.98 19.43 -5.49
N LEU A 156 -1.18 18.27 -6.13
CA LEU A 156 -2.00 17.19 -5.58
C LEU A 156 -1.45 16.62 -4.28
N ARG A 157 -0.14 16.70 -4.05
CA ARG A 157 0.45 16.30 -2.78
C ARG A 157 0.30 17.36 -1.71
N LEU A 158 0.52 18.63 -2.07
CA LEU A 158 0.33 19.76 -1.18
C LEU A 158 -1.11 19.80 -0.63
N LYS A 159 -2.13 19.61 -1.48
CA LYS A 159 -3.52 19.58 -1.02
C LYS A 159 -3.77 18.46 0.01
N MET A 160 -3.15 17.28 -0.19
CA MET A 160 -3.30 16.13 0.72
C MET A 160 -2.61 16.40 2.05
N LEU A 161 -1.43 17.03 2.02
CA LEU A 161 -0.74 17.48 3.23
C LEU A 161 -1.55 18.53 4.00
N CYS A 162 -2.16 19.49 3.30
CA CYS A 162 -3.04 20.48 3.92
C CYS A 162 -4.28 19.82 4.56
N LEU A 163 -4.95 18.90 3.86
CA LEU A 163 -6.06 18.13 4.41
C LEU A 163 -5.64 17.30 5.63
N GLY A 164 -4.46 16.68 5.59
CA GLY A 164 -3.88 15.96 6.73
C GLY A 164 -3.60 16.87 7.91
N GLY A 165 -3.06 18.07 7.66
CA GLY A 165 -2.84 19.10 8.68
C GLY A 165 -4.15 19.58 9.32
N LEU A 166 -5.19 19.83 8.52
CA LEU A 166 -6.53 20.17 9.03
C LEU A 166 -7.12 19.03 9.85
N GLY A 167 -6.97 17.79 9.41
CA GLY A 167 -7.37 16.60 10.16
C GLY A 167 -6.64 16.49 11.50
N PHE A 168 -5.34 16.80 11.53
CA PHE A 168 -4.56 16.85 12.76
C PHE A 168 -5.04 17.95 13.71
N ILE A 169 -5.30 19.16 13.22
CA ILE A 169 -5.84 20.26 14.02
C ILE A 169 -7.21 19.87 14.60
N SER A 170 -8.10 19.33 13.77
CA SER A 170 -9.41 18.84 14.21
C SER A 170 -9.27 17.75 15.29
N TYR A 171 -8.33 16.82 15.11
CA TYR A 171 -8.02 15.79 16.09
C TYR A 171 -7.51 16.36 17.42
N VAL A 172 -6.59 17.33 17.39
CA VAL A 172 -6.07 17.97 18.61
C VAL A 172 -7.18 18.70 19.36
N ILE A 173 -8.02 19.46 18.65
CA ILE A 173 -9.18 20.16 19.22
C ILE A 173 -10.16 19.15 19.83
N TYR A 174 -10.47 18.08 19.11
CA TYR A 174 -11.38 17.04 19.59
C TYR A 174 -10.82 16.31 20.82
N ARG A 175 -9.52 15.97 20.81
CA ARG A 175 -8.81 15.34 21.93
C ARG A 175 -8.78 16.24 23.17
N GLN A 176 -8.64 17.55 22.97
CA GLN A 176 -8.66 18.53 24.07
C GLN A 176 -10.06 18.69 24.67
N LYS A 177 -11.11 18.58 23.83
CA LYS A 177 -12.52 18.66 24.26
C LYS A 177 -13.03 17.38 24.91
N HIS A 178 -12.61 16.21 24.42
CA HIS A 178 -12.99 14.90 24.91
C HIS A 178 -11.79 14.19 25.52
N ARG A 179 -11.22 14.77 26.59
CA ARG A 179 -10.22 14.11 27.44
C ARG A 179 -10.90 12.90 28.11
N LEU A 180 -11.13 11.84 27.33
CA LEU A 180 -11.59 10.54 27.76
C LEU A 180 -10.61 10.12 28.84
N THR A 181 -11.12 10.10 30.07
CA THR A 181 -10.49 9.43 31.19
C THR A 181 -10.30 8.00 30.72
N LEU A 182 -9.10 7.68 30.21
CA LEU A 182 -8.73 6.30 29.97
C LEU A 182 -8.61 5.71 31.36
N GLU A 183 -9.71 5.12 31.82
CA GLU A 183 -9.73 4.28 33.00
C GLU A 183 -8.71 3.18 32.74
N LYS A 184 -7.65 3.26 33.53
CA LYS A 184 -6.46 2.45 33.41
C LYS A 184 -6.73 1.15 34.15
N ASP A 185 -7.65 0.34 33.66
CA ASP A 185 -7.92 -0.97 34.22
C ASP A 185 -8.00 -2.04 33.13
N GLU A 186 -7.44 -3.21 33.46
CA GLU A 186 -7.46 -4.47 32.72
C GLU A 186 -6.52 -4.64 31.52
N PHE A 187 -5.21 -4.68 31.81
CA PHE A 187 -4.37 -5.74 31.22
C PHE A 187 -3.49 -6.34 32.33
N PRO A 188 -3.87 -7.49 32.93
CA PRO A 188 -2.98 -8.21 33.83
C PRO A 188 -1.79 -8.74 33.02
N VAL A 189 -0.60 -8.45 33.56
CA VAL A 189 0.72 -8.82 33.06
C VAL A 189 0.95 -10.32 33.15
#